data_AF-A0A1X9RU23-F1
#
_entry.id   AF-A0A1X9RU23-F1
#
_cell.length_a   1.000
_cell.length_b   1.000
_cell.length_c   1.000
_cell.angle_alpha   90.00
_cell.angle_beta   90.00
_cell.angle_gamma   90.00
#
_symmetry.space_group_name_H-M   'P 1'
#
loop_
_entity.id
_entity.type
_entity.pdbx_description
1 polymer ?
#
loop_
_entity_poly.entity_id
_entity_poly.type
_entity_poly.pdbx_seq_one_letter_code
_entity_poly.pdbx_strand_id
1 'polypeptide(L)'
;CLTFFFGFIALSAMVEASQCSIKGLPLVRNISELPQDNYGRGGLSHITVAGSVLHGMKEVEVWLQTFAPGSRTPIHRHSCEEVFVVLRGSGILYLASGSHEKYPGKPQGFKIYSNSTFHIPVNDAHQVWNSNED
;
A
#
# COMPACT_ATOMS: atom_id res chain seq x y z
N CYS A 1 6.49 -54.16 40.33
CA CYS A 1 5.71 -53.74 39.15
C CYS A 1 4.92 -52.51 39.54
N LEU A 2 5.44 -51.30 39.30
CA LEU A 2 4.77 -50.04 39.66
C LEU A 2 4.73 -49.18 38.40
N THR A 3 3.57 -49.14 37.76
CA THR A 3 3.31 -48.41 36.52
C THR A 3 3.02 -46.95 36.84
N PHE A 4 3.92 -46.05 36.45
CA PHE A 4 3.67 -44.60 36.46
C PHE A 4 2.97 -44.22 35.14
N PHE A 5 1.71 -43.82 35.23
CA PHE A 5 0.99 -43.17 34.13
C PHE A 5 1.43 -41.70 34.06
N PHE A 6 2.26 -41.35 33.06
CA PHE A 6 2.51 -39.96 32.70
C PHE A 6 1.35 -39.45 31.85
N GLY A 7 0.49 -38.62 32.44
CA GLY A 7 -0.55 -37.89 31.71
C GLY A 7 0.06 -36.77 30.88
N PHE A 8 -0.08 -36.85 29.55
CA PHE A 8 0.26 -35.75 28.65
C PHE A 8 -0.82 -34.66 28.76
N ILE A 9 -0.48 -33.54 29.41
CA ILE A 9 -1.29 -32.33 29.35
C ILE A 9 -0.93 -31.61 28.04
N ALA A 10 -1.83 -31.66 27.05
CA ALA A 10 -1.73 -30.84 25.86
C ALA A 10 -2.02 -29.38 26.24
N LEU A 11 -0.97 -28.57 26.37
CA LEU A 11 -1.08 -27.13 26.58
C LEU A 11 -1.48 -26.48 25.24
N SER A 12 -2.78 -26.25 25.01
CA SER A 12 -3.21 -25.44 23.88
C SER A 12 -2.89 -23.97 24.17
N ALA A 13 -1.84 -23.45 23.56
CA ALA A 13 -1.58 -22.01 23.54
C ALA A 13 -2.68 -21.34 22.70
N MET A 14 -3.73 -20.84 23.36
CA MET A 14 -4.62 -19.86 22.74
C MET A 14 -3.79 -18.60 22.51
N VAL A 15 -3.41 -18.35 21.27
CA VAL A 15 -2.88 -17.03 20.89
C VAL A 15 -4.06 -16.06 21.04
N GLU A 16 -4.13 -15.37 22.17
CA GLU A 16 -5.02 -14.22 22.30
C GLU A 16 -4.59 -13.21 21.24
N ALA A 17 -5.45 -12.99 20.24
CA ALA A 17 -5.29 -11.87 19.34
C ALA A 17 -5.21 -10.61 20.21
N SER A 18 -4.12 -9.84 20.08
CA SER A 18 -3.91 -8.62 20.84
C SER A 18 -5.15 -7.75 20.76
N GLN A 19 -5.76 -7.42 21.90
CA GLN A 19 -6.93 -6.54 21.97
C GLN A 19 -6.54 -5.19 21.35
N CYS A 20 -6.97 -4.96 20.11
CA CYS A 20 -6.63 -3.77 19.36
C CYS A 20 -7.28 -2.57 20.09
N SER A 21 -6.44 -1.74 20.73
CA SER A 21 -6.89 -0.56 21.45
C SER A 21 -7.46 0.46 20.46
N ILE A 22 -8.77 0.41 20.25
CA ILE A 22 -9.51 1.40 19.46
C ILE A 22 -9.61 2.70 20.25
N LYS A 23 -8.57 3.55 20.19
CA LYS A 23 -8.58 4.89 20.81
C LYS A 23 -9.61 5.81 20.13
N GLY A 24 -10.90 5.59 20.38
CA GLY A 24 -12.01 6.39 19.85
C GLY A 24 -12.23 6.27 18.33
N LEU A 25 -11.47 5.44 17.63
CA LEU A 25 -11.60 5.20 16.20
C LEU A 25 -12.45 3.95 15.92
N PRO A 26 -13.39 4.00 14.97
CA PRO A 26 -14.19 2.83 14.62
C PRO A 26 -13.31 1.74 14.01
N LEU A 27 -13.50 0.49 14.48
CA LEU A 27 -12.81 -0.70 13.96
C LEU A 27 -13.17 -0.97 12.50
N VAL A 28 -14.45 -0.80 12.15
CA VAL A 28 -14.98 -0.98 10.80
C VAL A 28 -15.38 0.39 10.26
N ARG A 29 -14.95 0.68 9.03
CA ARG A 29 -15.28 1.93 8.32
C ARG A 29 -15.79 1.62 6.93
N ASN A 30 -16.79 2.38 6.49
CA ASN A 30 -17.26 2.36 5.12
C ASN A 30 -16.34 3.25 4.25
N ILE A 31 -15.56 2.65 3.35
CA ILE A 31 -14.62 3.40 2.50
C ILE A 31 -15.34 4.44 1.64
N SER A 32 -16.57 4.14 1.20
CA SER A 32 -17.39 5.05 0.38
C SER A 32 -17.83 6.32 1.11
N GLU A 33 -17.71 6.35 2.44
CA GLU A 33 -18.04 7.52 3.27
C GLU A 33 -16.78 8.29 3.73
N LEU A 34 -15.58 7.80 3.41
CA LEU A 34 -14.34 8.49 3.74
C LEU A 34 -14.14 9.71 2.82
N PRO A 35 -13.59 10.82 3.34
CA PRO A 35 -13.37 12.02 2.54
C PRO A 35 -12.37 11.73 1.41
N GLN A 36 -12.70 12.22 0.22
CA GLN A 36 -11.90 12.15 -0.98
C GLN A 36 -11.49 13.55 -1.41
N ASP A 37 -10.23 13.74 -1.79
CA ASP A 37 -9.71 15.01 -2.29
C ASP A 37 -8.68 14.77 -3.41
N ASN A 38 -8.38 15.81 -4.17
CA ASN A 38 -7.28 15.84 -5.13
C ASN A 38 -6.02 16.54 -4.59
N TYR A 39 -6.13 17.26 -3.47
CA TYR A 39 -5.07 18.05 -2.83
C TYR A 39 -4.34 18.99 -3.80
N GLY A 40 -5.09 19.60 -4.73
CA GLY A 40 -4.56 20.50 -5.75
C GLY A 40 -3.89 19.79 -6.94
N ARG A 41 -3.92 18.45 -6.99
CA ARG A 41 -3.35 17.66 -8.10
C ARG A 41 -4.43 17.26 -9.10
N GLY A 42 -4.54 18.01 -10.20
CA GLY A 42 -5.47 17.71 -11.28
C GLY A 42 -5.37 16.27 -11.76
N GLY A 43 -6.52 15.61 -11.90
CA GLY A 43 -6.61 14.19 -12.31
C GLY A 43 -6.36 13.17 -11.21
N LEU A 44 -6.05 13.58 -9.97
CA LEU A 44 -5.99 12.69 -8.81
C LEU A 44 -7.31 12.69 -8.05
N SER A 45 -7.73 11.51 -7.61
CA SER A 45 -8.63 11.32 -6.48
C SER A 45 -7.92 10.45 -5.46
N HIS A 46 -7.89 10.86 -4.18
CA HIS A 46 -7.20 10.16 -3.11
C HIS A 46 -8.07 10.00 -1.87
N ILE A 47 -8.01 8.81 -1.28
CA ILE A 47 -8.53 8.48 0.04
C ILE A 47 -7.42 7.77 0.82
N THR A 48 -7.11 8.25 2.03
CA THR A 48 -6.32 7.47 3.00
C THR A 48 -7.28 6.50 3.71
N VAL A 49 -7.21 5.21 3.38
CA VAL A 49 -8.12 4.17 3.89
C VAL A 49 -7.77 3.80 5.34
N ALA A 50 -6.48 3.62 5.61
CA ALA A 50 -5.93 3.37 6.93
C ALA A 50 -4.53 3.99 6.98
N GLY A 51 -4.24 4.88 7.92
CA GLY A 51 -3.01 5.67 7.90
C GLY A 51 -2.58 6.14 9.26
N SER A 52 -1.35 6.63 9.36
CA SER A 52 -0.72 6.92 10.65
C SER A 52 -1.40 8.07 11.39
N VAL A 53 -1.57 9.20 10.70
CA VAL A 53 -2.13 10.42 11.31
C VAL A 53 -3.63 10.27 11.58
N LEU A 54 -4.40 9.79 10.59
CA LEU A 54 -5.85 9.73 10.68
C LEU A 54 -6.36 8.55 11.50
N HIS A 55 -5.60 7.45 11.55
CA HIS A 55 -6.09 6.17 12.06
C HIS A 55 -5.15 5.48 13.05
N GLY A 56 -4.00 6.08 13.38
CA GLY A 56 -3.07 5.57 14.38
C GLY A 56 -2.23 4.38 13.93
N MET A 57 -2.17 4.10 12.62
CA MET A 57 -1.31 3.03 12.07
C MET A 57 0.17 3.39 12.28
N LYS A 58 1.03 2.38 12.47
CA LYS A 58 2.46 2.61 12.77
C LYS A 58 3.41 1.97 11.78
N GLU A 59 2.97 0.93 11.09
CA GLU A 59 3.84 0.06 10.29
C GLU A 59 3.40 0.01 8.82
N VAL A 60 2.10 0.16 8.56
CA VAL A 60 1.52 0.18 7.21
C VAL A 60 0.51 1.31 7.07
N GLU A 61 0.48 1.90 5.87
CA GLU A 61 -0.53 2.87 5.46
C GLU A 61 -1.10 2.43 4.11
N VAL A 62 -2.41 2.63 3.92
CA VAL A 62 -3.17 2.14 2.78
C VAL A 62 -3.92 3.29 2.15
N TRP A 63 -3.72 3.48 0.85
CA TRP A 63 -4.37 4.49 0.04
C TRP A 63 -5.25 3.85 -1.03
N LEU A 64 -6.36 4.50 -1.34
CA LEU A 64 -7.12 4.27 -2.56
C LEU A 64 -6.99 5.51 -3.44
N GLN A 65 -6.43 5.32 -4.63
CA GLN A 65 -6.20 6.42 -5.58
C GLN A 65 -6.78 6.09 -6.94
N THR A 66 -7.39 7.08 -7.56
CA THR A 66 -7.83 7.04 -8.96
C THR A 66 -7.11 8.14 -9.73
N PHE A 67 -6.59 7.77 -10.90
CA PHE A 67 -5.89 8.66 -11.82
C PHE A 67 -6.73 8.82 -13.08
N ALA A 68 -7.10 10.04 -13.42
CA ALA A 68 -7.77 10.36 -14.69
C ALA A 68 -6.89 10.01 -15.90
N PRO A 69 -7.47 9.81 -17.10
CA PRO A 69 -6.71 9.62 -18.34
C PRO A 69 -5.59 10.64 -18.51
N GLY A 70 -4.41 10.19 -18.95
CA GLY A 70 -3.21 11.01 -19.11
C GLY A 70 -2.54 11.52 -17.83
N SER A 71 -3.16 11.38 -16.65
CA SER A 71 -2.61 11.89 -15.40
C SER A 71 -1.49 11.01 -14.84
N ARG A 72 -0.56 11.63 -14.11
CA ARG A 72 0.67 11.00 -13.61
C ARG A 72 1.06 11.52 -12.23
N THR A 73 1.73 10.65 -11.49
CA THR A 73 2.46 11.05 -10.29
C THR A 73 3.67 11.92 -10.66
N PRO A 74 4.17 12.78 -9.74
CA PRO A 74 5.52 13.31 -9.88
C PRO A 74 6.53 12.15 -9.99
N ILE A 75 7.69 12.43 -10.59
CA ILE A 75 8.84 11.53 -10.41
C ILE A 75 9.31 11.71 -8.98
N HIS A 76 9.25 10.65 -8.17
CA HIS A 76 9.52 10.73 -6.74
C HIS A 76 10.12 9.42 -6.19
N ARG A 77 10.51 9.45 -4.92
CA ARG A 77 11.02 8.30 -4.15
C ARG A 77 10.64 8.44 -2.68
N HIS A 78 10.65 7.33 -1.96
CA HIS A 78 10.45 7.29 -0.51
C HIS A 78 11.28 6.18 0.12
N SER A 79 11.67 6.38 1.39
CA SER A 79 12.46 5.40 2.16
C SER A 79 11.56 4.36 2.86
N CYS A 80 10.61 3.79 2.10
CA CYS A 80 9.74 2.70 2.51
C CYS A 80 9.44 1.82 1.28
N GLU A 81 9.00 0.59 1.53
CA GLU A 81 8.38 -0.23 0.47
C GLU A 81 7.01 0.35 0.12
N GLU A 82 6.63 0.26 -1.16
CA GLU A 82 5.29 0.62 -1.63
C GLU A 82 4.79 -0.46 -2.57
N VAL A 83 3.57 -0.93 -2.36
CA VAL A 83 2.95 -2.00 -3.15
C VAL A 83 1.66 -1.48 -3.77
N PHE A 84 1.54 -1.65 -5.08
CA PHE A 84 0.32 -1.33 -5.82
C PHE A 84 -0.43 -2.60 -6.19
N VAL A 85 -1.75 -2.53 -6.09
CA VAL A 85 -2.68 -3.50 -6.68
C VAL A 85 -3.59 -2.73 -7.62
N VAL A 86 -3.52 -3.03 -8.91
CA VAL A 86 -4.30 -2.32 -9.92
C VAL A 86 -5.72 -2.88 -9.94
N LEU A 87 -6.65 -2.17 -9.31
CA LEU A 87 -8.04 -2.60 -9.22
C LEU A 87 -8.81 -2.46 -10.54
N ARG A 88 -8.55 -1.40 -11.31
CA ARG A 88 -9.19 -1.10 -12.59
C ARG A 88 -8.23 -0.33 -13.52
N GLY A 89 -8.49 -0.42 -14.82
CA GLY A 89 -7.75 0.31 -15.85
C GLY A 89 -6.39 -0.31 -16.20
N SER A 90 -5.54 0.52 -16.80
CA SER A 90 -4.19 0.19 -17.24
C SER A 90 -3.31 1.44 -17.24
N GLY A 91 -2.00 1.26 -17.35
CA GLY A 91 -1.05 2.36 -17.38
C GLY A 91 0.38 1.89 -17.59
N ILE A 92 1.32 2.79 -17.27
CA ILE A 92 2.75 2.53 -17.30
C ILE A 92 3.37 2.91 -15.96
N LEU A 93 4.13 1.99 -15.38
CA LEU A 93 5.11 2.28 -14.33
C LEU A 93 6.45 2.62 -14.99
N TYR A 94 6.98 3.81 -14.72
CA TYR A 94 8.36 4.14 -14.99
C TYR A 94 9.18 3.93 -13.72
N LEU A 95 10.19 3.06 -13.79
CA LEU A 95 11.07 2.75 -12.67
C LEU A 95 12.53 2.99 -13.08
N ALA A 96 13.25 3.78 -12.29
CA ALA A 96 14.68 3.98 -12.43
C ALA A 96 15.41 3.16 -11.36
N SER A 97 16.10 2.11 -11.79
CA SER A 97 16.95 1.30 -10.92
C SER A 97 18.24 2.05 -10.58
N GLY A 98 18.67 1.99 -9.32
CA GLY A 98 19.94 2.58 -8.89
C GLY A 98 19.76 3.82 -8.02
N SER A 99 19.06 3.66 -6.89
CA SER A 99 18.85 4.72 -5.89
C SER A 99 20.14 5.34 -5.31
N HIS A 100 21.32 4.75 -5.57
CA HIS A 100 22.63 5.24 -5.16
C HIS A 100 23.30 6.17 -6.18
N GLU A 101 22.79 6.25 -7.40
CA GLU A 101 23.32 7.14 -8.42
C GLU A 101 22.96 8.60 -8.15
N LYS A 102 23.75 9.54 -8.68
CA LYS A 102 23.52 10.98 -8.48
C LYS A 102 22.17 11.46 -9.05
N TYR A 103 21.69 10.80 -10.10
CA TYR A 103 20.43 11.11 -10.77
C TYR A 103 19.73 9.80 -11.19
N PRO A 104 18.39 9.77 -11.30
CA PRO A 104 17.64 8.57 -11.69
C PRO A 104 17.99 8.00 -13.08
N GLY A 105 18.52 8.83 -13.99
CA GLY A 105 18.78 8.40 -15.37
C GLY A 105 17.49 8.12 -16.17
N LYS A 106 17.58 7.25 -17.17
CA LYS A 106 16.45 6.86 -18.02
C LYS A 106 15.66 5.72 -17.36
N PRO A 107 14.37 5.89 -17.06
CA PRO A 107 13.58 4.83 -16.44
C PRO A 107 13.25 3.72 -17.44
N GLN A 108 13.05 2.52 -16.90
CA GLN A 108 12.41 1.41 -17.61
C GLN A 108 10.88 1.54 -17.47
N GLY A 109 10.16 1.33 -18.57
CA GLY A 109 8.69 1.33 -18.59
C GLY A 109 8.12 -0.08 -18.49
N PHE A 110 7.17 -0.28 -17.60
CA PHE A 110 6.43 -1.52 -17.39
C PHE A 110 4.94 -1.28 -17.58
N LYS A 111 4.27 -2.08 -18.41
CA LYS A 111 2.82 -2.02 -18.54
C LYS A 111 2.18 -2.56 -17.27
N ILE A 112 1.19 -1.84 -16.75
CA ILE A 112 0.36 -2.28 -15.63
C ILE A 112 -1.10 -2.36 -16.10
N TYR A 113 -1.84 -3.30 -15.56
CA TYR A 113 -3.21 -3.61 -15.99
C TYR A 113 -4.04 -4.15 -14.82
N SER A 114 -5.36 -4.12 -14.95
CA SER A 114 -6.28 -4.62 -13.93
C SER A 114 -5.90 -6.02 -13.46
N ASN A 115 -5.96 -6.26 -12.14
CA ASN A 115 -5.55 -7.50 -11.49
C ASN A 115 -4.02 -7.79 -11.50
N SER A 116 -3.19 -6.82 -11.87
CA SER A 116 -1.74 -6.88 -11.65
C SER A 116 -1.32 -6.26 -10.32
N THR A 117 -0.16 -6.68 -9.82
CA THR A 117 0.50 -6.08 -8.66
C THR A 117 1.98 -5.84 -8.97
N PHE A 118 2.53 -4.80 -8.37
CA PHE A 118 3.95 -4.50 -8.41
C PHE A 118 4.36 -3.83 -7.10
N HIS A 119 5.64 -3.95 -6.74
CA HIS A 119 6.22 -3.22 -5.63
C HIS A 119 7.32 -2.30 -6.15
N ILE A 120 7.45 -1.15 -5.51
CA ILE A 120 8.55 -0.22 -5.71
C ILE A 120 9.63 -0.55 -4.67
N PRO A 121 10.85 -0.94 -5.09
CA PRO A 121 11.97 -1.13 -4.17
C PRO A 121 12.25 0.14 -3.37
N VAL A 122 12.70 -0.03 -2.13
CA VAL A 122 12.98 1.08 -1.22
C VAL A 122 13.88 2.11 -1.91
N ASN A 123 13.43 3.37 -1.88
CA ASN A 123 14.17 4.54 -2.34
C ASN A 123 14.44 4.60 -3.87
N ASP A 124 13.89 3.70 -4.68
CA ASP A 124 13.96 3.81 -6.14
C ASP A 124 13.06 4.94 -6.66
N ALA A 125 13.58 5.71 -7.61
CA ALA A 125 12.84 6.80 -8.24
C ALA A 125 11.86 6.23 -9.26
N HIS A 126 10.61 6.65 -9.18
CA HIS A 126 9.55 6.08 -10.01
C HIS A 126 8.45 7.11 -10.34
N GLN A 127 7.63 6.75 -11.33
CA GLN A 127 6.43 7.48 -11.73
C GLN A 127 5.38 6.48 -12.22
N VAL A 128 4.18 6.54 -11.65
CA VAL A 128 2.98 5.87 -12.16
C VAL A 128 2.22 6.83 -13.08
N TRP A 129 1.87 6.35 -14.27
CA TRP A 129 1.14 7.09 -15.31
C TRP A 129 -0.09 6.28 -15.77
N ASN A 130 -1.28 6.88 -15.68
CA ASN A 130 -2.42 6.41 -16.45
C ASN A 130 -2.23 6.82 -17.91
N SER A 131 -1.73 5.89 -18.72
CA SER A 131 -1.42 6.12 -20.14
C SER A 131 -2.62 5.93 -21.07
N ASN A 132 -3.81 5.68 -20.53
CA ASN A 132 -5.01 5.64 -21.35
C ASN A 132 -5.37 7.07 -21.77
N GLU A 133 -5.80 7.24 -23.02
CA GLU A 133 -6.09 8.56 -23.60
C GLU A 133 -7.57 8.97 -23.45
N ASP A 134 -8.49 8.05 -23.14
CA ASP A 134 -9.90 8.29 -22.81
C ASP A 134 -10.43 7.25 -21.80
#